data_AF-A0A956XTD0-F1
#
_entry.id   AF-A0A956XTD0-F1
#
_cell.length_a   1.000
_cell.length_b   1.000
_cell.length_c   1.000
_cell.angle_alpha   90.00
_cell.angle_beta   90.00
_cell.angle_gamma   90.00
#
_symmetry.space_group_name_H-M   'P 1'
#
loop_
_entity.id
_entity.type
_entity.pdbx_description
1 polymer ?
#
loop_
_entity_poly.entity_id
_entity_poly.type
_entity_poly.pdbx_seq_one_letter_code
_entity_poly.pdbx_strand_id
1 'polypeptide(L)'
;MTAKQRTAAWLCISLLLATMWTSVHAQDEDLIVIGQSVMKTLAAGESATWRLPARDGAMFSFIVESIDGNLDPIITIEDTNENILLRNDDYSSTSHDAA
;
A
#
# COMPACT_ATOMS: atom_id res chain seq x y z
N MET A 1 21.45 28.45 -41.89
CA MET A 1 20.34 28.47 -40.92
C MET A 1 20.28 29.84 -40.27
N THR A 2 19.14 30.52 -40.34
CA THR A 2 18.96 31.85 -39.74
C THR A 2 18.73 31.72 -38.23
N ALA A 3 19.03 32.77 -37.45
CA ALA A 3 18.89 32.74 -35.99
C ALA A 3 17.50 32.28 -35.50
N LYS A 4 16.45 32.57 -36.28
CA LYS A 4 15.06 32.13 -36.04
C LYS A 4 14.85 30.61 -36.11
N GLN A 5 15.60 29.89 -36.94
CA GLN A 5 15.51 28.42 -37.04
C GLN A 5 16.18 27.74 -35.85
N ARG A 6 17.21 28.36 -35.25
CA ARG A 6 17.91 27.85 -34.07
C ARG A 6 17.03 27.95 -32.83
N THR A 7 16.34 29.08 -32.64
CA THR A 7 15.43 29.27 -31.51
C THR A 7 14.21 28.34 -31.55
N ALA A 8 13.65 28.10 -32.74
CA ALA A 8 12.56 27.15 -32.90
C ALA A 8 12.97 25.70 -32.55
N ALA A 9 14.17 25.28 -32.96
CA ALA A 9 14.69 23.96 -32.63
C ALA A 9 14.91 23.77 -31.13
N TRP A 10 15.45 24.78 -30.44
CA TRP A 10 15.61 24.74 -28.98
C TRP A 10 14.28 24.67 -28.25
N LEU A 11 13.25 25.39 -28.72
CA LEU A 11 11.91 25.37 -28.14
C LEU A 11 11.27 23.97 -28.22
N CYS A 12 11.41 23.30 -29.37
CA CYS A 12 10.92 21.94 -29.56
C CYS A 12 11.65 20.93 -28.66
N ILE A 13 12.97 21.07 -28.49
CA ILE A 13 13.76 20.19 -27.61
C ILE A 13 13.36 20.39 -26.15
N SER A 14 13.19 21.64 -25.69
CA SER A 14 12.73 21.91 -24.33
C SER A 14 11.31 21.39 -24.07
N LEU A 15 10.42 21.46 -25.07
CA LEU A 15 9.07 20.93 -24.96
C LEU A 15 9.05 19.39 -24.90
N LEU A 16 9.95 18.72 -25.61
CA LEU A 16 10.12 17.27 -25.58
C LEU A 16 10.74 16.74 -24.28
N LEU A 17 11.65 17.50 -23.65
CA LEU A 17 12.18 17.13 -22.33
C LEU A 17 11.15 17.33 -21.20
N ALA A 18 10.27 18.32 -21.33
CA ALA A 18 9.23 18.59 -20.33
C ALA A 18 8.15 17.48 -20.23
N THR A 19 7.98 16.65 -21.27
CA THR A 19 7.03 15.53 -21.26
C THR A 19 7.59 14.25 -20.64
N MET A 20 8.87 14.22 -20.28
CA MET A 20 9.52 13.05 -19.63
C MET A 20 9.41 13.07 -18.10
N TRP A 21 8.71 14.04 -17.52
CA TRP A 21 8.26 13.99 -16.13
C TRP A 21 6.92 13.26 -16.02
N THR A 22 6.91 11.97 -16.35
CA THR A 22 5.84 11.11 -15.84
C THR A 22 6.38 10.39 -14.62
N SER A 23 5.73 10.59 -13.48
CA SER A 23 5.95 9.73 -12.32
C SER A 23 5.47 8.34 -12.70
N VAL A 24 6.41 7.44 -12.96
CA VAL A 24 6.10 6.02 -13.11
C VAL A 24 5.88 5.48 -11.71
N HIS A 25 4.62 5.43 -11.25
CA HIS A 25 4.22 4.64 -10.08
C HIS A 25 4.17 3.16 -10.50
N ALA A 26 5.32 2.50 -10.53
CA ALA A 26 5.43 1.08 -10.93
C ALA A 26 5.50 0.10 -9.76
N GLN A 27 5.22 0.53 -8.53
CA GLN A 27 5.28 -0.35 -7.37
C GLN A 27 3.88 -0.55 -6.82
N ASP A 28 3.46 -1.82 -6.84
CA ASP A 28 2.27 -2.33 -6.19
C ASP A 28 2.52 -2.24 -4.68
N GLU A 29 2.48 -1.02 -4.11
CA GLU A 29 2.87 -0.76 -2.71
C GLU A 29 2.03 -1.54 -1.69
N ASP A 30 0.89 -2.06 -2.14
CA ASP A 30 -0.01 -2.85 -1.33
C ASP A 30 0.33 -4.35 -1.36
N LEU A 31 1.23 -4.81 -2.25
CA LEU A 31 1.59 -6.22 -2.33
C LEU A 31 2.61 -6.59 -1.26
N ILE A 32 2.24 -7.51 -0.37
CA ILE A 32 3.12 -8.10 0.64
C ILE A 32 3.46 -9.54 0.31
N VAL A 33 4.64 -9.98 0.73
CA VAL A 33 5.09 -11.37 0.62
C VAL A 33 5.30 -12.02 1.98
N ILE A 34 5.28 -13.35 2.03
CA ILE A 34 5.47 -14.11 3.28
C ILE A 34 6.81 -13.73 3.92
N GLY A 35 6.77 -13.43 5.22
CA GLY A 35 7.95 -13.04 6.01
C GLY A 35 8.31 -11.56 5.91
N GLN A 36 7.62 -10.77 5.10
CA GLN A 36 7.76 -9.32 5.08
C GLN A 36 6.97 -8.70 6.23
N SER A 37 7.64 -7.88 7.04
CA SER A 37 6.97 -6.96 7.96
C SER A 37 6.71 -5.63 7.25
N VAL A 38 5.51 -5.09 7.42
CA VAL A 38 5.13 -3.75 6.94
C VAL A 38 4.76 -2.88 8.14
N MET A 39 5.12 -1.60 8.07
CA MET A 39 4.77 -0.61 9.08
C MET A 39 3.97 0.51 8.44
N LYS A 40 2.89 0.91 9.09
CA LYS A 40 2.02 2.01 8.65
C LYS A 40 1.57 2.80 9.86
N THR A 41 1.57 4.12 9.73
CA THR A 41 0.89 5.01 10.68
C THR A 41 -0.57 5.14 10.26
N LEU A 42 -1.47 4.88 11.20
CA LEU A 42 -2.91 5.05 11.02
C LEU A 42 -3.43 6.13 11.98
N ALA A 43 -4.30 7.00 11.48
CA ALA A 43 -5.14 7.84 12.33
C ALA A 43 -6.37 7.06 12.83
N ALA A 44 -7.06 7.59 13.86
CA ALA A 44 -8.29 6.99 14.35
C ALA A 44 -9.35 6.92 13.24
N GLY A 45 -9.88 5.72 12.99
CA GLY A 45 -10.86 5.44 11.92
C GLY A 45 -10.26 5.27 10.53
N GLU A 46 -8.93 5.38 10.38
CA GLU A 46 -8.24 5.07 9.12
C GLU A 46 -8.03 3.56 8.99
N SER A 47 -8.00 3.07 7.74
CA SER A 47 -7.64 1.69 7.41
C SER A 47 -6.54 1.66 6.36
N ALA A 48 -5.78 0.57 6.34
CA ALA A 48 -4.84 0.25 5.29
C ALA A 48 -5.07 -1.19 4.82
N THR A 49 -4.86 -1.42 3.53
CA THR A 49 -5.12 -2.70 2.88
C THR A 49 -3.86 -3.16 2.18
N TRP A 50 -3.56 -4.45 2.31
CA TRP A 50 -2.50 -5.11 1.57
C TRP A 50 -3.05 -6.33 0.84
N ARG A 51 -2.45 -6.64 -0.30
CA ARG A 51 -2.68 -7.84 -1.08
C ARG A 51 -1.54 -8.81 -0.85
N LEU A 52 -1.87 -10.09 -0.85
CA LEU A 52 -0.95 -11.20 -0.66
C LEU A 52 -1.28 -12.26 -1.70
N PRO A 53 -0.30 -12.81 -2.43
CA PRO A 53 -0.56 -13.94 -3.32
C PRO A 53 -0.81 -15.21 -2.49
N ALA A 54 -2.08 -15.60 -2.38
CA ALA A 54 -2.49 -16.86 -1.76
C ALA A 54 -2.58 -18.00 -2.80
N ARG A 55 -2.37 -19.24 -2.35
CA ARG A 55 -2.56 -20.46 -3.15
C ARG A 55 -3.35 -21.45 -2.34
N ASP A 56 -4.16 -22.27 -3.01
CA ASP A 56 -4.93 -23.32 -2.35
C ASP A 56 -4.03 -24.24 -1.50
N GLY A 57 -4.47 -24.48 -0.26
CA GLY A 57 -3.74 -25.29 0.71
C GLY A 57 -2.58 -24.57 1.43
N ALA A 58 -2.30 -23.30 1.11
CA ALA A 58 -1.34 -22.51 1.87
C ALA A 58 -1.90 -22.14 3.25
N MET A 59 -1.05 -22.17 4.27
CA MET A 59 -1.37 -21.74 5.63
C MET A 59 -0.60 -20.46 5.94
N PHE A 60 -1.31 -19.42 6.39
CA PHE A 60 -0.75 -18.12 6.74
C PHE A 60 -0.98 -17.82 8.22
N SER A 61 -0.03 -17.12 8.82
CA SER A 61 -0.17 -16.54 10.16
C SER A 61 0.10 -15.04 10.03
N PHE A 62 -0.82 -14.24 10.55
CA PHE A 62 -0.73 -12.79 10.56
C PHE A 62 -0.59 -12.31 12.00
N ILE A 63 0.28 -11.33 12.19
CA ILE A 63 0.50 -10.65 13.46
C ILE A 63 0.38 -9.16 13.16
N VAL A 64 -0.52 -8.48 13.86
CA VAL A 64 -0.70 -7.02 13.79
C VAL A 64 -0.49 -6.48 15.19
N GLU A 65 0.47 -5.59 15.33
CA GLU A 65 0.84 -4.99 16.61
C GLU A 65 0.88 -3.46 16.46
N SER A 66 0.26 -2.76 17.41
CA SER A 66 0.45 -1.32 17.55
C SER A 66 1.82 -1.08 18.18
N ILE A 67 2.75 -0.51 17.41
CA ILE A 67 4.12 -0.23 17.87
C ILE A 67 4.14 0.98 18.80
N ASP A 68 3.36 2.01 18.46
CA ASP A 68 3.25 3.27 19.19
C ASP A 68 1.77 3.71 19.28
N GLY A 69 1.40 4.34 20.39
CA GLY A 69 0.04 4.85 20.62
C GLY A 69 -0.87 3.86 21.34
N ASN A 70 -2.18 4.06 21.20
CA ASN A 70 -3.22 3.33 21.94
C ASN A 70 -4.36 2.83 21.03
N LEU A 71 -4.12 2.78 19.72
CA LEU A 71 -5.06 2.15 18.80
C LEU A 71 -5.07 0.64 19.03
N ASP A 72 -6.26 0.07 18.96
CA ASP A 72 -6.53 -1.37 19.01
C ASP A 72 -6.95 -1.80 17.59
N PRO A 73 -5.99 -2.22 16.75
CA PRO A 73 -6.23 -2.44 15.33
C PRO A 73 -6.98 -3.74 15.08
N ILE A 74 -7.96 -3.67 14.19
CA ILE A 74 -8.72 -4.82 13.72
C ILE A 74 -8.14 -5.27 12.39
N ILE A 75 -7.86 -6.56 12.24
CA ILE A 75 -7.49 -7.18 10.98
C ILE A 75 -8.66 -7.95 10.39
N THR A 76 -8.92 -7.72 9.10
CA THR A 76 -9.89 -8.48 8.30
C THR A 76 -9.14 -9.09 7.12
N ILE A 77 -9.37 -10.38 6.87
CA ILE A 77 -8.88 -11.11 5.70
C ILE A 77 -10.05 -11.35 4.77
N GLU A 78 -9.91 -10.93 3.52
CA GLU A 78 -10.96 -11.01 2.49
C GLU A 78 -10.45 -11.78 1.28
N ASP A 79 -11.37 -12.39 0.54
CA ASP A 79 -11.07 -12.92 -0.79
C ASP A 79 -11.09 -11.82 -1.87
N THR A 80 -10.81 -12.18 -3.12
CA THR A 80 -10.77 -11.22 -4.23
C THR A 80 -12.14 -10.62 -4.60
N ASN A 81 -13.23 -11.14 -4.04
CA ASN A 81 -14.59 -10.62 -4.20
C ASN A 81 -15.06 -9.85 -2.97
N GLU A 82 -14.14 -9.47 -2.07
CA GLU A 82 -14.42 -8.72 -0.83
C GLU A 82 -15.28 -9.53 0.17
N ASN A 83 -15.30 -10.87 0.04
CA ASN A 83 -15.93 -11.71 1.05
C ASN A 83 -14.98 -11.86 2.24
N ILE A 84 -15.46 -11.55 3.45
CA ILE A 84 -14.71 -11.73 4.69
C ILE A 84 -14.51 -13.23 4.96
N LEU A 85 -13.26 -13.64 5.01
CA LEU A 85 -12.84 -15.00 5.37
C LEU A 85 -12.57 -15.11 6.87
N LEU A 86 -11.94 -14.09 7.46
CA LEU A 86 -11.59 -14.03 8.88
C LEU A 86 -11.53 -12.58 9.35
N ARG A 87 -11.87 -12.34 10.61
CA ARG A 87 -11.70 -11.06 11.30
C ARG A 87 -11.14 -11.31 12.70
N ASN A 88 -10.19 -10.50 13.14
CA ASN A 88 -9.65 -10.53 14.50
C ASN A 88 -9.41 -9.08 14.96
N ASP A 89 -9.96 -8.72 16.10
CA ASP A 89 -9.76 -7.44 16.80
C ASP A 89 -8.82 -7.53 17.99
N ASP A 90 -8.38 -8.73 18.39
CA ASP A 90 -7.52 -8.91 19.55
C ASP A 90 -6.09 -9.29 19.14
N TYR A 91 -5.12 -8.44 19.51
CA TYR A 91 -3.69 -8.80 19.45
C TYR A 91 -3.23 -9.62 20.68
N SER A 92 -3.84 -9.41 21.86
CA SER A 92 -3.45 -10.10 23.10
C SER A 92 -4.66 -10.68 23.84
N SER A 93 -4.47 -11.81 24.52
CA SER A 93 -5.51 -12.48 25.32
C SER A 93 -6.00 -11.68 26.54
N THR A 94 -5.41 -10.50 26.79
CA THR A 94 -5.81 -9.56 27.84
C THR A 94 -6.71 -8.44 27.32
N SER A 95 -6.85 -8.31 26.01
CA SER A 95 -7.97 -7.60 25.40
C SER A 95 -9.21 -8.46 25.64
N HIS A 96 -10.05 -8.02 26.57
CA HIS A 96 -11.38 -8.58 26.73
C HIS A 96 -12.32 -7.54 26.14
N ASP A 97 -13.02 -7.91 25.07
CA ASP A 97 -14.16 -7.16 24.58
C ASP A 97 -14.99 -6.65 25.76
N ALA A 98 -15.13 -5.33 25.86
CA ALA A 98 -16.05 -4.75 26.83
C ALA A 98 -17.47 -5.10 26.38
N ALA A 99 -18.16 -5.89 27.22
CA ALA A 99 -19.56 -6.28 27.05
C ALA A 99 -20.53 -5.09 26.99
#